data_AF-A0A7Y5BUE9-F1
#
_entry.id   AF-A0A7Y5BUE9-F1
#
_cell.length_a   1.000
_cell.length_b   1.000
_cell.length_c   1.000
_cell.angle_alpha   90.00
_cell.angle_beta   90.00
_cell.angle_gamma   90.00
#
_symmetry.space_group_name_H-M   'P 1'
#
loop_
_entity.id
_entity.type
_entity.pdbx_description
1 polymer ?
#
loop_
_entity_poly.entity_id
_entity_poly.type
_entity_poly.pdbx_seq_one_letter_code
_entity_poly.pdbx_strand_id
1 'polypeptide(L)'
;MNPLLRELLTDLKAAALIGHPESLTSALDGIRALDDDQLPPSALVPLGRALTPLPAQTLKPLYVDDDPAIRALVSVALGERFMQGKEVSATDLGILAEDPNPEVRAALARALIEFTPARPEKLPPLIEAWLKPAQQTNKSPNPQIHPALLLLPFSPLPPFDRLTPLDLLEDHDLRDTLLLCVNTLAEKGYAAPVLDLLATWAARPTPNVWLLTRALSASWTLAHREQATRILQELAKQAGMIRPIVRALERFA
;
A
#
# COMPACT_ATOMS: atom_id res chain seq x y z
N MET A 1 -3.05 2.85 -23.06
CA MET A 1 -3.31 1.41 -22.82
C MET A 1 -3.02 0.64 -24.11
N ASN A 2 -2.19 -0.40 -24.03
CA ASN A 2 -1.82 -1.29 -25.14
C ASN A 2 -3.09 -1.90 -25.79
N PRO A 3 -3.17 -2.03 -27.13
CA PRO A 3 -4.28 -2.72 -27.80
C PRO A 3 -4.68 -4.05 -27.18
N LEU A 4 -3.72 -4.90 -26.81
CA LEU A 4 -3.98 -6.21 -26.18
C LEU A 4 -4.75 -6.06 -24.85
N LEU A 5 -4.31 -5.15 -23.98
CA LEU A 5 -4.98 -4.88 -22.70
C LEU A 5 -6.38 -4.29 -22.90
N ARG A 6 -6.64 -3.59 -24.01
CA ARG A 6 -7.97 -3.07 -24.34
C ARG A 6 -8.93 -4.19 -24.78
N GLU A 7 -8.42 -5.15 -25.54
CA GLU A 7 -9.16 -6.34 -25.94
C GLU A 7 -9.54 -7.17 -24.70
N LEU A 8 -8.56 -7.50 -23.86
CA LEU A 8 -8.79 -8.23 -22.61
C LEU A 8 -9.77 -7.52 -21.66
N LEU A 9 -9.68 -6.19 -21.57
CA LEU A 9 -10.67 -5.41 -20.82
C LEU A 9 -12.08 -5.55 -21.40
N THR A 10 -12.21 -5.62 -22.71
CA THR A 10 -13.50 -5.78 -23.40
C THR A 10 -14.07 -7.17 -23.14
N ASP A 11 -13.23 -8.20 -23.22
CA ASP A 11 -13.61 -9.58 -22.97
C ASP A 11 -14.03 -9.80 -21.51
N LEU A 12 -13.26 -9.27 -20.56
CA LEU A 12 -13.62 -9.33 -19.14
C LEU A 12 -14.96 -8.64 -18.86
N LYS A 13 -15.20 -7.47 -19.45
CA LYS A 13 -16.49 -6.77 -19.31
C LYS A 13 -17.64 -7.59 -19.88
N ALA A 14 -17.45 -8.16 -21.07
CA ALA A 14 -18.47 -8.99 -21.71
C ALA A 14 -18.76 -10.25 -20.86
N ALA A 15 -17.72 -10.95 -20.42
CA ALA A 15 -17.84 -12.13 -19.57
C ALA A 15 -18.54 -11.81 -18.23
N ALA A 16 -18.16 -10.71 -17.57
CA ALA A 16 -18.78 -10.27 -16.32
C ALA A 16 -20.26 -9.88 -16.49
N LEU A 17 -20.64 -9.31 -17.64
CA LEU A 17 -22.04 -9.00 -17.96
C LEU A 17 -22.88 -10.25 -18.22
N ILE A 18 -22.32 -11.21 -18.95
CA ILE A 18 -22.99 -12.48 -19.26
C ILE A 18 -23.18 -13.30 -17.98
N GLY A 19 -22.17 -13.30 -17.09
CA GLY A 19 -22.20 -14.01 -15.81
C GLY A 19 -22.12 -15.53 -15.95
N HIS A 20 -21.83 -16.06 -17.16
CA HIS A 20 -21.62 -17.49 -17.38
C HIS A 20 -20.20 -17.89 -16.96
N PRO A 21 -20.02 -18.96 -16.16
CA PRO A 21 -18.70 -19.36 -15.66
C PRO A 21 -17.67 -19.59 -16.76
N GLU A 22 -18.05 -20.22 -17.87
CA GLU A 22 -17.12 -20.52 -18.97
C GLU A 22 -16.62 -19.25 -19.67
N SER A 23 -17.48 -18.23 -19.83
CA SER A 23 -17.06 -16.96 -20.42
C SER A 23 -16.06 -16.23 -19.52
N LEU A 24 -16.27 -16.30 -18.20
CA LEU A 24 -15.32 -15.75 -17.23
C LEU A 24 -13.99 -16.50 -17.27
N THR A 25 -14.02 -17.83 -17.27
CA THR A 25 -12.81 -18.65 -17.39
C THR A 25 -12.02 -18.29 -18.64
N SER A 26 -12.68 -18.24 -19.81
CA SER A 26 -12.03 -17.90 -21.08
C SER A 26 -11.42 -16.50 -21.07
N ALA A 27 -12.08 -15.50 -20.46
CA ALA A 27 -11.54 -14.15 -20.35
C ALA A 27 -10.34 -14.08 -19.40
N LEU A 28 -10.36 -14.84 -18.30
CA LEU A 28 -9.24 -14.93 -17.36
C LEU A 28 -8.06 -15.71 -17.94
N ASP A 29 -8.29 -16.71 -18.80
CA ASP A 29 -7.21 -17.43 -19.50
C ASP A 29 -6.41 -16.50 -20.42
N GLY A 30 -7.07 -15.50 -21.01
CA GLY A 30 -6.38 -14.44 -21.75
C GLY A 30 -5.44 -13.59 -20.88
N ILE A 31 -5.76 -13.41 -19.59
CA ILE A 31 -4.88 -12.75 -18.62
C ILE A 31 -3.71 -13.67 -18.24
N ARG A 32 -3.97 -14.95 -17.97
CA ARG A 32 -2.94 -15.95 -17.62
C ARG A 32 -1.92 -16.17 -18.72
N ALA A 33 -2.29 -15.91 -19.97
CA ALA A 33 -1.40 -16.01 -21.12
C ALA A 33 -0.45 -14.82 -21.29
N LEU A 34 -0.59 -13.77 -20.47
CA LEU A 34 0.30 -12.62 -20.50
C LEU A 34 1.58 -12.87 -19.72
N ASP A 35 2.69 -12.36 -20.25
CA ASP A 35 3.93 -12.22 -19.50
C ASP A 35 3.87 -10.99 -18.56
N ASP A 36 4.71 -10.96 -17.52
CA ASP A 36 4.73 -9.88 -16.51
C ASP A 36 4.95 -8.48 -17.11
N ASP A 37 5.71 -8.37 -18.21
CA ASP A 37 5.96 -7.11 -18.91
C ASP A 37 4.75 -6.63 -19.75
N GLN A 38 3.84 -7.55 -20.09
CA GLN A 38 2.62 -7.27 -20.82
C GLN A 38 1.48 -6.82 -19.91
N LEU A 39 1.52 -7.17 -18.62
CA LEU A 39 0.54 -6.78 -17.61
C LEU A 39 1.15 -5.82 -16.57
N PRO A 40 1.37 -4.54 -16.94
CA PRO A 40 1.93 -3.58 -16.00
C PRO A 40 0.98 -3.36 -14.81
N PRO A 41 1.51 -3.07 -13.62
CA PRO A 41 0.75 -2.74 -12.40
C PRO A 41 -0.42 -1.74 -12.60
N SER A 42 -0.24 -0.78 -13.52
CA SER A 42 -1.26 0.22 -13.87
C SER A 42 -2.50 -0.34 -14.59
N ALA A 43 -2.41 -1.54 -15.18
CA ALA A 43 -3.52 -2.20 -15.88
C ALA A 43 -4.43 -3.00 -14.94
N LEU A 44 -3.94 -3.38 -13.75
CA LEU A 44 -4.68 -4.22 -12.81
C LEU A 44 -5.99 -3.57 -12.34
N VAL A 45 -5.99 -2.27 -12.09
CA VAL A 45 -7.18 -1.57 -11.60
C VAL A 45 -8.31 -1.53 -12.64
N PRO A 46 -8.10 -1.07 -13.89
CA PRO A 46 -9.18 -1.08 -14.89
C PRO A 46 -9.64 -2.50 -15.25
N LEU A 47 -8.74 -3.49 -15.31
CA LEU A 47 -9.10 -4.89 -15.58
C LEU A 47 -9.88 -5.51 -14.42
N GLY A 48 -9.45 -5.32 -13.18
CA GLY A 48 -10.14 -5.86 -12.01
C GLY A 48 -11.51 -5.23 -11.81
N ARG A 49 -11.66 -3.93 -12.11
CA ARG A 49 -12.96 -3.26 -12.12
C ARG A 49 -13.96 -3.87 -13.10
N ALA A 50 -13.50 -4.46 -14.20
CA ALA A 50 -14.39 -5.16 -15.14
C ALA A 50 -15.12 -6.34 -14.47
N LEU A 51 -14.55 -6.90 -13.40
CA LEU A 51 -15.15 -7.99 -12.62
C LEU A 51 -16.10 -7.48 -11.51
N THR A 52 -16.11 -6.19 -11.19
CA THR A 52 -16.99 -5.60 -10.15
C THR A 52 -18.48 -5.93 -10.31
N PRO A 53 -19.07 -6.09 -11.52
CA PRO A 53 -20.46 -6.51 -11.65
C PRO A 53 -20.78 -7.88 -11.04
N LEU A 54 -19.82 -8.82 -11.03
CA LEU A 54 -20.01 -10.16 -10.49
C LEU A 54 -20.20 -10.12 -8.96
N PRO A 55 -21.06 -10.99 -8.39
CA PRO A 55 -21.24 -11.06 -6.95
C PRO A 55 -19.98 -11.60 -6.27
N ALA A 56 -19.74 -11.20 -5.02
CA ALA A 56 -18.55 -11.61 -4.27
C ALA A 56 -18.43 -13.14 -4.16
N GLN A 57 -19.55 -13.87 -4.09
CA GLN A 57 -19.55 -15.34 -4.06
C GLN A 57 -18.96 -15.97 -5.33
N THR A 58 -19.06 -15.31 -6.48
CA THR A 58 -18.43 -15.77 -7.74
C THR A 58 -16.93 -15.46 -7.77
N LEU A 59 -16.50 -14.38 -7.10
CA LEU A 59 -15.10 -13.94 -7.10
C LEU A 59 -14.26 -14.62 -6.01
N LYS A 60 -14.84 -14.95 -4.85
CA LYS A 60 -14.16 -15.58 -3.71
C LYS A 60 -13.39 -16.87 -4.04
N PRO A 61 -13.88 -17.77 -4.91
CA PRO A 61 -13.10 -18.95 -5.31
C PRO A 61 -11.74 -18.63 -5.95
N LEU A 62 -11.61 -17.44 -6.55
CA LEU A 62 -10.37 -16.99 -7.21
C LEU A 62 -9.33 -16.42 -6.21
N TYR A 63 -9.60 -16.43 -4.91
CA TYR A 63 -8.62 -16.05 -3.87
C TYR A 63 -7.37 -16.93 -3.84
N VAL A 64 -7.52 -18.16 -4.29
CA VAL A 64 -6.49 -19.19 -4.27
C VAL A 64 -6.08 -19.57 -5.68
N ASP A 65 -6.38 -18.74 -6.67
CA ASP A 65 -5.89 -18.93 -8.03
C ASP A 65 -4.35 -18.93 -8.00
N ASP A 66 -3.72 -19.82 -8.77
CA ASP A 66 -2.27 -19.94 -8.78
C ASP A 66 -1.61 -18.68 -9.37
N ASP A 67 -2.31 -17.99 -10.27
CA ASP A 67 -1.81 -16.77 -10.91
C ASP A 67 -2.06 -15.52 -10.03
N PRO A 68 -0.99 -14.84 -9.56
CA PRO A 68 -1.12 -13.62 -8.78
C PRO A 68 -1.81 -12.47 -9.53
N ALA A 69 -1.74 -12.43 -10.87
CA ALA A 69 -2.47 -11.45 -11.65
C ALA A 69 -3.98 -11.60 -11.43
N ILE A 70 -4.49 -12.83 -11.50
CA ILE A 70 -5.92 -13.13 -11.26
C ILE A 70 -6.32 -12.73 -9.84
N ARG A 71 -5.51 -13.11 -8.84
CA ARG A 71 -5.75 -12.69 -7.44
C ARG A 71 -5.74 -11.17 -7.28
N ALA A 72 -4.87 -10.45 -7.99
CA ALA A 72 -4.84 -8.98 -7.99
C ALA A 72 -6.09 -8.37 -8.64
N LEU A 73 -6.59 -8.92 -9.74
CA LEU A 73 -7.85 -8.48 -10.36
C LEU A 73 -9.04 -8.66 -9.40
N VAL A 74 -9.08 -9.79 -8.70
CA VAL A 74 -10.10 -10.09 -7.69
C VAL A 74 -10.01 -9.12 -6.51
N SER A 75 -8.79 -8.84 -6.03
CA SER A 75 -8.53 -7.82 -5.01
C SER A 75 -9.11 -6.46 -5.36
N VAL A 76 -8.91 -6.02 -6.60
CA VAL A 76 -9.49 -4.77 -7.11
C VAL A 76 -11.01 -4.82 -7.09
N ALA A 77 -11.60 -5.86 -7.68
CA ALA A 77 -13.05 -6.00 -7.79
C ALA A 77 -13.74 -5.98 -6.42
N LEU A 78 -13.20 -6.73 -5.46
CA LEU A 78 -13.76 -6.81 -4.11
C LEU A 78 -13.49 -5.56 -3.28
N GLY A 79 -12.33 -4.93 -3.44
CA GLY A 79 -12.07 -3.62 -2.83
C GLY A 79 -13.08 -2.58 -3.30
N GLU A 80 -13.39 -2.54 -4.59
CA GLU A 80 -14.42 -1.67 -5.15
C GLU A 80 -15.82 -2.01 -4.61
N ARG A 81 -16.20 -3.30 -4.60
CA ARG A 81 -17.49 -3.74 -4.05
C ARG A 81 -17.63 -3.36 -2.57
N PHE A 82 -16.58 -3.55 -1.77
CA PHE A 82 -16.53 -3.12 -0.38
C PHE A 82 -16.77 -1.61 -0.28
N MET A 83 -16.08 -0.79 -1.08
CA MET A 83 -16.26 0.66 -1.08
C MET A 83 -17.68 1.06 -1.51
N GLN A 84 -18.30 0.35 -2.45
CA GLN A 84 -19.69 0.54 -2.85
C GLN A 84 -20.73 0.11 -1.78
N GLY A 85 -20.29 -0.55 -0.70
CA GLY A 85 -21.21 -1.02 0.37
C GLY A 85 -21.98 -2.28 -0.03
N LYS A 86 -21.42 -3.05 -0.97
CA LYS A 86 -21.94 -4.35 -1.39
C LYS A 86 -21.51 -5.44 -0.39
N GLU A 87 -21.81 -6.69 -0.70
CA GLU A 87 -21.64 -7.88 0.15
C GLU A 87 -20.17 -8.33 0.34
N VAL A 88 -19.26 -7.39 0.57
CA VAL A 88 -17.86 -7.64 0.91
C VAL A 88 -17.59 -7.07 2.29
N SER A 89 -17.04 -7.90 3.17
CA SER A 89 -16.67 -7.51 4.54
C SER A 89 -15.21 -7.08 4.63
N ALA A 90 -14.83 -6.42 5.73
CA ALA A 90 -13.43 -6.15 6.03
C ALA A 90 -12.61 -7.44 6.17
N THR A 91 -13.21 -8.52 6.67
CA THR A 91 -12.58 -9.85 6.77
C THR A 91 -12.27 -10.43 5.39
N ASP A 92 -13.17 -10.24 4.41
CA ASP A 92 -12.94 -10.69 3.04
C ASP A 92 -11.73 -9.97 2.42
N LEU A 93 -11.59 -8.65 2.66
CA LEU A 93 -10.42 -7.90 2.22
C LEU A 93 -9.16 -8.27 3.00
N GLY A 94 -9.30 -8.69 4.27
CA GLY A 94 -8.20 -9.13 5.10
C GLY A 94 -7.44 -10.32 4.51
N ILE A 95 -8.15 -11.27 3.87
CA ILE A 95 -7.55 -12.41 3.17
C ILE A 95 -6.63 -11.93 2.04
N LEU A 96 -7.09 -10.96 1.24
CA LEU A 96 -6.33 -10.41 0.12
C LEU A 96 -5.20 -9.48 0.58
N ALA A 97 -5.38 -8.80 1.71
CA ALA A 97 -4.35 -8.02 2.37
C ALA A 97 -3.24 -8.91 2.96
N GLU A 98 -3.51 -10.20 3.19
CA GLU A 98 -2.55 -11.22 3.61
C GLU A 98 -1.90 -11.97 2.44
N ASP A 99 -2.27 -11.67 1.18
CA ASP A 99 -1.74 -12.39 0.02
C ASP A 99 -0.20 -12.36 0.04
N PRO A 100 0.48 -13.49 -0.22
CA PRO A 100 1.94 -13.53 -0.20
C PRO A 100 2.56 -12.61 -1.26
N ASN A 101 1.87 -12.36 -2.37
CA ASN A 101 2.36 -11.51 -3.45
C ASN A 101 2.13 -10.02 -3.13
N PRO A 102 3.19 -9.19 -3.06
CA PRO A 102 3.08 -7.76 -2.78
C PRO A 102 2.25 -6.98 -3.79
N GLU A 103 2.22 -7.39 -5.06
CA GLU A 103 1.44 -6.71 -6.10
C GLU A 103 -0.06 -6.96 -5.92
N VAL A 104 -0.48 -8.12 -5.42
CA VAL A 104 -1.89 -8.37 -5.04
C VAL A 104 -2.30 -7.41 -3.92
N ARG A 105 -1.47 -7.28 -2.89
CA ARG A 105 -1.69 -6.34 -1.78
C ARG A 105 -1.69 -4.89 -2.28
N ALA A 106 -0.79 -4.53 -3.19
CA ALA A 106 -0.72 -3.20 -3.79
C ALA A 106 -1.96 -2.90 -4.64
N ALA A 107 -2.43 -3.86 -5.43
CA ALA A 107 -3.63 -3.73 -6.26
C ALA A 107 -4.88 -3.48 -5.40
N LEU A 108 -5.02 -4.19 -4.27
CA LEU A 108 -6.07 -3.93 -3.28
C LEU A 108 -5.99 -2.49 -2.76
N ALA A 109 -4.81 -2.04 -2.32
CA ALA A 109 -4.63 -0.69 -1.80
C ALA A 109 -4.96 0.38 -2.88
N ARG A 110 -4.47 0.20 -4.11
CA ARG A 110 -4.77 1.13 -5.22
C ARG A 110 -6.26 1.21 -5.52
N ALA A 111 -6.97 0.09 -5.53
CA ALA A 111 -8.41 0.09 -5.72
C ALA A 111 -9.12 0.88 -4.61
N LEU A 112 -8.80 0.60 -3.35
CA LEU A 112 -9.37 1.33 -2.21
C LEU A 112 -9.05 2.83 -2.26
N ILE A 113 -7.83 3.21 -2.64
CA ILE A 113 -7.41 4.62 -2.83
C ILE A 113 -8.28 5.32 -3.89
N GLU A 114 -8.47 4.70 -5.06
CA GLU A 114 -9.24 5.31 -6.15
C GLU A 114 -10.70 5.57 -5.74
N PHE A 115 -11.26 4.73 -4.87
CA PHE A 115 -12.62 4.88 -4.36
C PHE A 115 -12.73 5.69 -3.06
N THR A 116 -11.60 6.09 -2.48
CA THR A 116 -11.56 6.85 -1.22
C THR A 116 -12.35 8.16 -1.29
N PRO A 117 -12.27 8.99 -2.36
CA PRO A 117 -13.03 10.24 -2.42
C PRO A 117 -14.54 10.09 -2.24
N ALA A 118 -15.10 8.93 -2.59
CA ALA A 118 -16.53 8.67 -2.45
C ALA A 118 -16.92 8.18 -1.04
N ARG A 119 -16.00 7.51 -0.33
CA ARG A 119 -16.27 6.83 0.95
C ARG A 119 -15.05 6.84 1.89
N PRO A 120 -14.50 8.02 2.26
CA PRO A 120 -13.27 8.09 3.05
C PRO A 120 -13.44 7.50 4.46
N GLU A 121 -14.66 7.41 4.98
CA GLU A 121 -14.99 6.84 6.28
C GLU A 121 -14.69 5.34 6.41
N LYS A 122 -14.52 4.64 5.29
CA LYS A 122 -14.26 3.19 5.28
C LYS A 122 -12.80 2.82 5.51
N LEU A 123 -11.86 3.75 5.28
CA LEU A 123 -10.44 3.47 5.41
C LEU A 123 -9.97 3.32 6.86
N PRO A 124 -10.32 4.23 7.81
CA PRO A 124 -9.79 4.15 9.17
C PRO A 124 -9.96 2.79 9.86
N PRO A 125 -11.13 2.12 9.83
CA PRO A 125 -11.26 0.81 10.47
C PRO A 125 -10.43 -0.30 9.79
N LEU A 126 -10.21 -0.23 8.47
CA LEU A 126 -9.33 -1.17 7.77
C LEU A 126 -7.87 -0.96 8.15
N ILE A 127 -7.39 0.29 8.10
CA ILE A 127 -6.02 0.66 8.45
C ILE A 127 -5.74 0.26 9.90
N GLU A 128 -6.65 0.57 10.82
CA GLU A 128 -6.50 0.23 12.23
C GLU A 128 -6.47 -1.29 12.46
N ALA A 129 -7.25 -2.07 11.70
CA ALA A 129 -7.21 -3.52 11.78
C ALA A 129 -5.88 -4.10 11.25
N TRP A 130 -5.37 -3.56 10.14
CA TRP A 130 -4.22 -4.09 9.42
C TRP A 130 -2.85 -3.60 9.95
N LEU A 131 -2.81 -2.45 10.63
CA LEU A 131 -1.62 -1.97 11.33
C LEU A 131 -1.39 -2.63 12.69
N LYS A 132 -2.27 -3.53 13.14
CA LYS A 132 -2.05 -4.26 14.39
C LYS A 132 -0.73 -5.03 14.27
N PRO A 133 0.21 -4.83 15.22
CA PRO A 133 1.40 -5.66 15.32
C PRO A 133 0.96 -7.12 15.38
N ALA A 134 1.67 -8.02 14.69
CA ALA A 134 1.38 -9.45 14.76
C ALA A 134 1.28 -9.85 16.24
N GLN A 135 0.11 -10.34 16.65
CA GLN A 135 -0.06 -10.88 17.99
C GLN A 135 0.76 -12.17 18.03
N GLN A 136 1.97 -12.04 18.59
CA GLN A 136 2.86 -13.13 18.98
C GLN A 136 3.71 -13.76 17.86
N THR A 137 4.95 -14.05 18.26
CA THR A 137 5.99 -14.89 17.65
C THR A 137 7.03 -14.18 16.79
N ASN A 138 8.27 -14.67 16.90
CA ASN A 138 9.48 -14.36 16.12
C ASN A 138 9.32 -14.68 14.62
N LYS A 139 8.17 -14.35 14.01
CA LYS A 139 7.81 -14.64 12.63
C LYS A 139 7.52 -13.34 11.90
N SER A 140 7.70 -13.41 10.58
CA SER A 140 7.59 -12.34 9.60
C SER A 140 6.48 -11.32 9.91
N PRO A 141 6.70 -10.04 9.60
CA PRO A 141 5.73 -8.98 9.87
C PRO A 141 4.37 -9.29 9.24
N ASN A 142 3.29 -8.85 9.91
CA ASN A 142 1.92 -9.00 9.42
C ASN A 142 1.84 -8.46 7.97
N PRO A 143 1.56 -9.30 6.95
CA PRO A 143 1.54 -8.86 5.55
C PRO A 143 0.51 -7.76 5.28
N GLN A 144 -0.53 -7.65 6.11
CA GLN A 144 -1.54 -6.59 6.02
C GLN A 144 -0.98 -5.19 6.31
N ILE A 145 0.19 -5.09 6.96
CA ILE A 145 0.87 -3.80 7.17
C ILE A 145 1.17 -3.13 5.83
N HIS A 146 1.54 -3.90 4.80
CA HIS A 146 1.87 -3.35 3.48
C HIS A 146 0.72 -2.53 2.87
N PRO A 147 -0.49 -3.08 2.61
CA PRO A 147 -1.60 -2.30 2.08
C PRO A 147 -2.06 -1.21 3.06
N ALA A 148 -1.95 -1.42 4.37
CA ALA A 148 -2.30 -0.40 5.35
C ALA A 148 -1.41 0.86 5.26
N LEU A 149 -0.09 0.68 5.10
CA LEU A 149 0.86 1.78 4.88
C LEU A 149 0.57 2.52 3.58
N LEU A 150 0.17 1.82 2.52
CA LEU A 150 -0.23 2.46 1.25
C LEU A 150 -1.51 3.28 1.39
N LEU A 151 -2.46 2.84 2.22
CA LEU A 151 -3.75 3.51 2.43
C LEU A 151 -3.67 4.68 3.40
N LEU A 152 -2.78 4.62 4.39
CA LEU A 152 -2.73 5.57 5.50
C LEU A 152 -2.65 7.05 5.05
N PRO A 153 -1.88 7.44 4.02
CA PRO A 153 -1.87 8.82 3.52
C PRO A 153 -3.21 9.32 2.96
N PHE A 154 -4.14 8.41 2.66
CA PHE A 154 -5.47 8.71 2.14
C PHE A 154 -6.55 8.63 3.22
N SER A 155 -6.19 8.25 4.45
CA SER A 155 -7.10 8.31 5.60
C SER A 155 -7.42 9.76 5.97
N PRO A 156 -8.68 10.10 6.29
CA PRO A 156 -9.02 11.41 6.83
C PRO A 156 -8.41 11.65 8.22
N LEU A 157 -8.08 10.58 8.95
CA LEU A 157 -7.47 10.62 10.28
C LEU A 157 -6.34 9.57 10.31
N PRO A 158 -5.11 9.92 9.89
CA PRO A 158 -4.00 8.98 9.93
C PRO A 158 -3.58 8.67 11.38
N PRO A 159 -3.54 7.38 11.80
CA PRO A 159 -3.16 7.00 13.16
C PRO A 159 -1.63 6.99 13.33
N PHE A 160 -1.03 8.17 13.53
CA PHE A 160 0.44 8.32 13.63
C PHE A 160 1.07 7.50 14.78
N ASP A 161 0.35 7.31 15.88
CA ASP A 161 0.78 6.49 17.01
C ASP A 161 1.06 5.04 16.58
N ARG A 162 0.29 4.51 15.62
CA ARG A 162 0.46 3.17 15.06
C ARG A 162 1.70 3.02 14.18
N LEU A 163 2.26 4.11 13.67
CA LEU A 163 3.51 4.09 12.91
C LEU A 163 4.73 3.95 13.82
N THR A 164 4.64 4.41 15.07
CA THR A 164 5.76 4.42 16.02
C THR A 164 6.54 3.11 16.10
N PRO A 165 5.95 1.91 16.21
CA PRO A 165 6.72 0.67 16.28
C PRO A 165 7.33 0.19 14.94
N LEU A 166 6.97 0.81 13.81
CA LEU A 166 7.27 0.28 12.47
C LEU A 166 8.65 0.67 11.92
N ASP A 167 9.35 1.63 12.53
CA ASP A 167 10.73 1.98 12.15
C ASP A 167 11.72 0.84 12.42
N LEU A 168 11.36 -0.12 13.28
CA LEU A 168 12.16 -1.29 13.63
C LEU A 168 11.91 -2.49 12.70
N LEU A 169 11.09 -2.35 11.66
CA LEU A 169 10.85 -3.42 10.70
C LEU A 169 12.14 -3.81 9.98
N GLU A 170 12.46 -5.11 10.01
CA GLU A 170 13.61 -5.67 9.30
C GLU A 170 13.30 -5.98 7.83
N ASP A 171 12.03 -6.15 7.48
CA ASP A 171 11.61 -6.42 6.11
C ASP A 171 11.92 -5.20 5.20
N HIS A 172 12.63 -5.45 4.10
CA HIS A 172 13.07 -4.40 3.18
C HIS A 172 11.88 -3.75 2.45
N ASP A 173 10.95 -4.56 1.96
CA ASP A 173 9.79 -4.08 1.19
C ASP A 173 8.86 -3.24 2.07
N LEU A 174 8.66 -3.64 3.32
CA LEU A 174 7.91 -2.84 4.28
C LEU A 174 8.64 -1.54 4.66
N ARG A 175 9.97 -1.55 4.74
CA ARG A 175 10.75 -0.32 4.98
C ARG A 175 10.60 0.69 3.84
N ASP A 176 10.67 0.23 2.59
CA ASP A 176 10.41 1.07 1.42
C ASP A 176 8.97 1.59 1.41
N THR A 177 8.00 0.72 1.74
CA THR A 177 6.58 1.10 1.83
C THR A 177 6.34 2.12 2.95
N LEU A 178 7.01 1.98 4.10
CA LEU A 178 6.94 2.93 5.21
C LEU A 178 7.54 4.28 4.82
N LEU A 179 8.69 4.28 4.13
CA LEU A 179 9.31 5.50 3.62
C LEU A 179 8.36 6.22 2.64
N LEU A 180 7.75 5.49 1.71
CA LEU A 180 6.76 6.03 0.79
C LEU A 180 5.56 6.62 1.55
N CYS A 181 5.03 5.91 2.55
CA CYS A 181 3.93 6.36 3.40
C CYS A 181 4.27 7.67 4.12
N VAL A 182 5.43 7.74 4.78
CA VAL A 182 5.91 8.93 5.51
C VAL A 182 6.03 10.14 4.57
N ASN A 183 6.64 9.96 3.39
CA ASN A 183 6.77 11.05 2.43
C ASN A 183 5.41 11.50 1.89
N THR A 184 4.53 10.56 1.55
CA THR A 184 3.20 10.87 1.02
C THR A 184 2.33 11.60 2.05
N LEU A 185 2.43 11.22 3.33
CA LEU A 185 1.77 11.93 4.43
C LEU A 185 2.24 13.39 4.51
N ALA A 186 3.56 13.60 4.49
CA ALA A 186 4.12 14.94 4.59
C ALA A 186 3.68 15.82 3.40
N GLU A 187 3.73 15.28 2.19
CA GLU A 187 3.29 15.96 0.96
C GLU A 187 1.78 16.27 0.95
N LYS A 188 0.97 15.47 1.65
CA LYS A 188 -0.47 15.69 1.82
C LYS A 188 -0.83 16.63 2.97
N GLY A 189 0.14 17.34 3.54
CA GLY A 189 -0.10 18.38 4.55
C GLY A 189 0.09 17.92 6.00
N TYR A 190 0.60 16.70 6.22
CA TYR A 190 0.92 16.20 7.56
C TYR A 190 2.40 16.33 7.93
N ALA A 191 3.11 17.30 7.36
CA ALA A 191 4.55 17.45 7.55
C ALA A 191 4.96 17.64 9.02
N ALA A 192 4.20 18.43 9.81
CA ALA A 192 4.51 18.64 11.23
C ALA A 192 4.38 17.34 12.06
N PRO A 193 3.24 16.61 12.04
CA PRO A 193 3.15 15.29 12.69
C PRO A 193 4.21 14.28 12.22
N VAL A 194 4.55 14.29 10.92
CA VAL A 194 5.63 13.45 10.39
C VAL A 194 6.98 13.83 11.01
N LEU A 195 7.32 15.10 11.12
CA LEU A 195 8.58 15.53 11.74
C LEU A 195 8.64 15.16 13.22
N ASP A 196 7.53 15.24 13.94
CA ASP A 196 7.47 14.81 15.35
C ASP A 196 7.70 13.29 15.49
N LEU A 197 7.13 12.49 14.58
CA LEU A 197 7.39 11.05 14.49
C LEU A 197 8.87 10.76 14.19
N LEU A 198 9.46 11.43 13.19
CA LEU A 198 10.87 11.27 12.84
C LEU A 198 11.80 11.70 13.98
N ALA A 199 11.47 12.76 14.71
CA ALA A 199 12.21 13.19 15.90
C ALA A 199 12.18 12.11 16.99
N THR A 200 10.99 11.51 17.22
CA THR A 200 10.81 10.40 18.17
C THR A 200 11.66 9.19 17.80
N TRP A 201 11.73 8.83 16.51
CA TRP A 201 12.58 7.73 16.04
C TRP A 201 14.08 8.05 16.13
N ALA A 202 14.48 9.29 15.83
CA ALA A 202 15.88 9.72 15.90
C ALA A 202 16.44 9.69 17.33
N ALA A 203 15.60 9.95 18.34
CA ALA A 203 15.97 9.95 19.75
C ALA A 203 16.12 8.54 20.37
N ARG A 204 15.89 7.46 19.60
CA ARG A 204 15.99 6.09 20.11
C ARG A 204 17.44 5.66 20.32
N PRO A 205 17.71 4.69 21.23
CA PRO A 205 19.05 4.14 21.41
C PRO A 205 19.64 3.50 20.15
N THR A 206 18.79 2.90 19.32
CA THR A 206 19.17 2.26 18.05
C THR A 206 18.27 2.79 16.92
N PRO A 207 18.53 4.01 16.43
CA PRO A 207 17.66 4.64 15.44
C PRO A 207 17.83 4.00 14.06
N ASN A 208 16.74 3.92 13.27
CA ASN A 208 16.82 3.48 11.89
C ASN A 208 17.38 4.61 10.99
N VAL A 209 18.72 4.68 10.94
CA VAL A 209 19.45 5.74 10.20
C VAL A 209 19.07 5.78 8.72
N TRP A 210 18.86 4.61 8.10
CA TRP A 210 18.49 4.54 6.68
C TRP A 210 17.14 5.23 6.43
N LEU A 211 16.11 4.88 7.20
CA LEU A 211 14.76 5.44 7.04
C LEU A 211 14.77 6.95 7.30
N LEU A 212 15.39 7.37 8.42
CA LEU A 212 15.44 8.77 8.84
C LEU A 212 16.17 9.64 7.82
N THR A 213 17.35 9.23 7.36
CA THR A 213 18.13 10.03 6.39
C THR A 213 17.43 10.11 5.04
N ARG A 214 16.77 9.05 4.59
CA ARG A 214 15.98 9.04 3.35
C ARG A 214 14.75 9.93 3.43
N ALA A 215 13.96 9.82 4.49
CA ALA A 215 12.79 10.67 4.70
C ALA A 215 13.18 12.16 4.81
N LEU A 216 14.23 12.46 5.58
CA LEU A 216 14.68 13.84 5.79
C LEU A 216 15.34 14.47 4.55
N SER A 217 15.77 13.66 3.59
CA SER A 217 16.33 14.11 2.31
C SER A 217 15.28 14.41 1.23
N ALA A 218 13.98 14.20 1.52
CA ALA A 218 12.91 14.48 0.58
C ALA A 218 12.78 15.97 0.23
N SER A 219 11.99 16.32 -0.79
CA SER A 219 11.75 17.72 -1.18
C SER A 219 10.93 18.49 -0.15
N TRP A 220 9.94 17.85 0.47
CA TRP A 220 9.03 18.48 1.43
C TRP A 220 9.75 19.05 2.66
N THR A 221 10.89 18.51 3.06
CA THR A 221 11.65 18.98 4.23
C THR A 221 12.31 20.34 4.03
N LEU A 222 12.45 20.81 2.78
CA LEU A 222 13.01 22.13 2.49
C LEU A 222 12.15 23.28 3.03
N ALA A 223 10.86 23.05 3.25
CA ALA A 223 9.96 24.00 3.91
C ALA A 223 10.10 23.98 5.45
N HIS A 224 10.78 22.98 6.00
CA HIS A 224 10.91 22.72 7.44
C HIS A 224 12.39 22.55 7.85
N ARG A 225 13.29 23.33 7.23
CA ARG A 225 14.75 23.15 7.34
C ARG A 225 15.24 23.09 8.78
N GLU A 226 14.83 24.03 9.62
CA GLU A 226 15.31 24.11 11.01
C GLU A 226 14.98 22.82 11.80
N GLN A 227 13.74 22.34 11.68
CA GLN A 227 13.30 21.12 12.37
C GLN A 227 14.00 19.89 11.79
N ALA A 228 14.11 19.79 10.46
CA ALA A 228 14.81 18.69 9.81
C ALA A 228 16.30 18.62 10.19
N THR A 229 17.01 19.76 10.18
CA THR A 229 18.41 19.86 10.62
C THR A 229 18.56 19.45 12.08
N ARG A 230 17.65 19.88 12.97
CA ARG A 230 17.68 19.50 14.39
C ARG A 230 17.53 17.99 14.58
N ILE A 231 16.63 17.35 13.83
CA ILE A 231 16.44 15.89 13.86
C ILE A 231 17.71 15.18 13.38
N LEU A 232 18.32 15.63 12.29
CA LEU A 232 19.58 15.06 11.77
C LEU A 232 20.75 15.22 12.74
N GLN A 233 20.84 16.36 13.43
CA GLN A 233 21.84 16.59 14.47
C GLN A 233 21.63 15.66 15.67
N GLU A 234 20.38 15.44 16.09
CA GLU A 234 20.08 14.48 17.16
C GLU A 234 20.42 13.06 16.74
N LEU A 235 20.05 12.66 15.52
CA LEU A 235 20.43 11.38 14.94
C LEU A 235 21.95 11.19 14.90
N ALA A 236 22.71 12.25 14.58
CA ALA A 236 24.18 12.22 14.60
C ALA A 236 24.75 12.02 16.00
N LYS A 237 24.11 12.53 17.06
CA LYS A 237 24.54 12.28 18.44
C LYS A 237 24.37 10.80 18.82
N GLN A 238 23.29 10.17 18.36
CA GLN A 238 22.99 8.77 18.68
C GLN A 238 23.80 7.78 17.83
N ALA A 239 23.91 8.02 16.52
CA ALA A 239 24.51 7.07 15.56
C ALA A 239 25.90 7.47 15.06
N GLY A 240 26.41 8.64 15.45
CA GLY A 240 27.64 9.23 14.94
C GLY A 240 27.46 9.96 13.60
N MET A 241 28.46 10.76 13.22
CA MET A 241 28.49 11.52 11.96
C MET A 241 28.88 10.64 10.77
N ILE A 242 27.97 9.75 10.36
CA ILE A 242 28.18 8.85 9.22
C ILE A 242 27.74 9.47 7.89
N ARG A 243 28.29 8.96 6.78
CA ARG A 243 28.09 9.50 5.41
C ARG A 243 26.63 9.79 5.03
N PRO A 244 25.63 8.92 5.32
CA PRO A 244 24.22 9.22 5.02
C PRO A 244 23.70 10.47 5.73
N ILE A 245 24.09 10.70 6.99
CA ILE A 245 23.67 11.85 7.78
C ILE A 245 24.34 13.12 7.27
N VAL A 246 25.64 13.07 6.98
CA VAL A 246 26.39 14.19 6.40
C VAL A 246 25.74 14.66 5.10
N ARG A 247 25.44 13.74 4.18
CA ARG A 247 24.77 14.05 2.91
C ARG A 247 23.38 14.67 3.11
N ALA A 248 22.62 14.18 4.08
CA ALA A 248 21.31 14.74 4.39
C ALA A 248 21.44 16.17 4.95
N LEU A 249 22.46 16.45 5.79
CA LEU A 249 22.74 17.78 6.33
C LEU A 249 23.21 18.76 5.25
N GLU A 250 24.05 18.32 4.30
CA GLU A 250 24.56 19.14 3.18
C GLU A 250 23.43 19.75 2.34
N ARG A 251 22.24 19.11 2.30
CA ARG A 251 21.06 19.63 1.60
C ARG A 251 20.49 20.91 2.22
N PHE A 252 20.84 21.21 3.47
CA PHE A 252 20.34 22.36 4.23
C PHE A 252 21.40 23.45 4.46
N ALA A 253 22.65 23.20 4.05
CA ALA A 253 23.71 24.20 4.01
C ALA A 253 23.53 25.15 2.82
#